data_AF-A0A6B2YYK0-F1
#
_entry.id   AF-A0A6B2YYK0-F1
#
_cell.length_a   1.000
_cell.length_b   1.000
_cell.length_c   1.000
_cell.angle_alpha   90.00
_cell.angle_beta   90.00
_cell.angle_gamma   90.00
#
_symmetry.space_group_name_H-M   'P 1'
#
loop_
_entity.id
_entity.type
_entity.pdbx_description
1 polymer ?
#
loop_
_entity_poly.entity_id
_entity_poly.type
_entity_poly.pdbx_seq_one_letter_code
_entity_poly.pdbx_strand_id
1 'polypeptide(L)'
;MSEATTYVRFQSTERSPRGHFPGIFALANGLAREGRLTEEQHRVWRAGNDWYDAAYADPSRVDPTVYDPAVNPGAVAWFKASATHLLDRIPGHLALLDAHGVPCERLESTDPGRIVYEDDVQIVVVPRTGGGHGAGADAKAAVRAVRSERAQVSRTLS
;
A
#
# COMPACT_ATOMS: atom_id res chain seq x y z
N MET A 1 -25.77 11.41 11.04
CA MET A 1 -24.94 11.49 9.82
C MET A 1 -23.81 10.51 10.04
N SER A 2 -23.72 9.43 9.26
CA SER A 2 -22.60 8.50 9.41
C SER A 2 -21.36 9.13 8.80
N GLU A 3 -20.33 9.37 9.59
CA GLU A 3 -19.02 9.73 9.04
C GLU A 3 -18.51 8.57 8.19
N ALA A 4 -18.21 8.84 6.92
CA ALA A 4 -17.64 7.84 6.04
C ALA A 4 -16.16 7.67 6.41
N THR A 5 -15.79 6.49 6.89
CA THR A 5 -14.39 6.14 7.16
C THR A 5 -13.59 6.17 5.86
N THR A 6 -12.54 6.98 5.82
CA THR A 6 -11.57 6.97 4.71
C THR A 6 -10.58 5.84 4.91
N TYR A 7 -10.32 5.08 3.85
CA TYR A 7 -9.33 4.02 3.81
C TYR A 7 -8.19 4.41 2.86
N VAL A 8 -6.96 3.99 3.21
CA VAL A 8 -5.73 4.31 2.48
C VAL A 8 -5.01 3.03 2.10
N ARG A 9 -4.53 2.93 0.86
CA ARG A 9 -3.70 1.81 0.39
C ARG A 9 -2.49 2.32 -0.36
N PHE A 10 -1.36 1.65 -0.15
CA PHE A 10 -0.15 1.85 -0.92
C PHE A 10 0.09 0.60 -1.75
N GLN A 11 0.20 0.74 -3.08
CA GLN A 11 0.31 -0.41 -3.98
C GLN A 11 1.22 -0.13 -5.17
N SER A 12 1.59 -1.20 -5.88
CA SER A 12 2.24 -1.14 -7.19
C SER A 12 1.38 -0.40 -8.20
N THR A 13 2.01 0.33 -9.12
CA THR A 13 1.33 0.87 -10.31
C THR A 13 1.07 -0.21 -11.37
N GLU A 14 1.65 -1.38 -11.21
CA GLU A 14 1.54 -2.52 -12.14
C GLU A 14 0.90 -3.73 -11.46
N ARG A 15 0.09 -4.48 -12.24
CA ARG A 15 -0.49 -5.74 -11.77
C ARG A 15 0.58 -6.83 -11.72
N SER A 16 0.54 -7.62 -10.66
CA SER A 16 1.27 -8.89 -10.61
C SER A 16 0.74 -9.88 -11.66
N PRO A 17 1.49 -10.94 -11.99
CA PRO A 17 0.99 -12.05 -12.82
C PRO A 17 -0.31 -12.68 -12.29
N ARG A 18 -0.61 -12.54 -11.00
CA ARG A 18 -1.85 -12.98 -10.35
C ARG A 18 -3.00 -11.97 -10.48
N GLY A 19 -2.84 -10.94 -11.29
CA GLY A 19 -3.89 -9.99 -11.66
C GLY A 19 -4.21 -8.90 -10.63
N HIS A 20 -3.60 -8.88 -9.45
CA HIS A 20 -3.79 -7.83 -8.45
C HIS A 20 -2.59 -6.88 -8.37
N PHE A 21 -2.80 -5.66 -7.88
CA PHE A 21 -1.73 -4.70 -7.57
C PHE A 21 -1.12 -5.04 -6.19
N PRO A 22 0.13 -5.51 -6.09
CA PRO A 22 0.76 -5.82 -4.81
C PRO A 22 0.77 -4.61 -3.88
N GLY A 23 0.52 -4.85 -2.59
CA GLY A 23 0.63 -3.80 -1.58
C GLY A 23 2.09 -3.46 -1.26
N ILE A 24 2.31 -2.33 -0.58
CA ILE A 24 3.65 -1.84 -0.21
C ILE A 24 4.53 -2.88 0.49
N PHE A 25 3.97 -3.68 1.41
CA PHE A 25 4.72 -4.75 2.08
C PHE A 25 5.11 -5.88 1.14
N ALA A 26 4.22 -6.28 0.22
CA ALA A 26 4.54 -7.29 -0.79
C ALA A 26 5.67 -6.83 -1.71
N LEU A 27 5.70 -5.54 -2.07
CA LEU A 27 6.79 -4.94 -2.84
C LEU A 27 8.12 -4.97 -2.08
N ALA A 28 8.14 -4.51 -0.82
CA ALA A 28 9.35 -4.51 0.00
C ALA A 28 9.87 -5.92 0.26
N ASN A 29 8.96 -6.87 0.57
CA ASN A 29 9.30 -8.28 0.74
C ASN A 29 9.84 -8.90 -0.56
N GLY A 30 9.35 -8.45 -1.72
CA GLY A 30 9.88 -8.82 -3.03
C GLY A 30 11.36 -8.46 -3.19
N LEU A 31 11.73 -7.22 -2.84
CA LEU A 31 13.13 -6.77 -2.87
C LEU A 31 14.04 -7.62 -1.98
N ALA A 32 13.59 -7.91 -0.75
CA ALA A 32 14.33 -8.74 0.19
C ALA A 32 14.52 -10.16 -0.34
N ARG A 33 13.44 -10.79 -0.83
CA ARG A 33 13.46 -12.14 -1.41
C ARG A 33 14.37 -12.24 -2.63
N GLU A 34 14.45 -11.18 -3.43
CA GLU A 34 15.30 -11.11 -4.63
C GLU A 34 16.77 -10.78 -4.31
N GLY A 35 17.13 -10.57 -3.04
CA GLY A 35 18.49 -10.24 -2.64
C GLY A 35 18.94 -8.85 -3.10
N ARG A 36 17.99 -7.95 -3.39
CA ARG A 36 18.27 -6.61 -3.91
C ARG A 36 18.65 -5.61 -2.81
N LEU A 37 18.35 -5.93 -1.56
CA LEU A 37 18.62 -5.05 -0.43
C LEU A 37 20.09 -5.11 -0.02
N THR A 38 20.68 -3.95 0.31
CA THR A 38 21.94 -3.92 1.05
C THR A 38 21.75 -4.51 2.46
N GLU A 39 22.83 -4.86 3.15
CA GLU A 39 22.73 -5.39 4.52
C GLU A 39 22.01 -4.43 5.47
N GLU A 40 22.30 -3.12 5.36
CA GLU A 40 21.65 -2.10 6.16
C GLU A 40 20.16 -1.99 5.84
N GLN A 41 19.81 -1.98 4.54
CA GLN A 41 18.41 -1.97 4.12
C GLN A 41 17.67 -3.22 4.60
N HIS A 42 18.32 -4.38 4.58
CA HIS A 42 17.73 -5.62 5.07
C HIS A 42 17.48 -5.59 6.59
N ARG A 43 18.38 -4.98 7.37
CA ARG A 43 18.17 -4.75 8.82
C ARG A 43 16.96 -3.84 9.07
N VAL A 44 16.89 -2.71 8.37
CA VAL A 44 15.78 -1.75 8.48
C VAL A 44 14.45 -2.39 8.06
N TRP A 45 14.42 -3.08 6.92
CA TRP A 45 13.24 -3.80 6.42
C TRP A 45 12.76 -4.84 7.43
N ARG A 46 13.67 -5.65 7.98
CA ARG A 46 13.31 -6.71 8.94
C ARG A 46 12.74 -6.13 10.23
N ALA A 47 13.40 -5.13 10.82
CA ALA A 47 12.89 -4.46 12.01
C ALA A 47 11.52 -3.78 11.78
N GLY A 48 11.29 -3.25 10.56
CA GLY A 48 10.01 -2.70 10.16
C GLY A 48 8.89 -3.76 10.11
N ASN A 49 9.15 -4.88 9.45
CA ASN A 49 8.20 -6.00 9.37
C ASN A 49 7.91 -6.60 10.75
N ASP A 50 8.95 -6.86 11.56
CA ASP A 50 8.79 -7.41 12.91
C ASP A 50 7.91 -6.49 13.79
N TRP A 51 8.04 -5.17 13.62
CA TRP A 51 7.17 -4.22 14.32
C TRP A 51 5.72 -4.28 13.83
N TYR A 52 5.48 -4.37 12.52
CA TYR A 52 4.13 -4.46 11.98
C TYR A 52 3.45 -5.77 12.34
N ASP A 53 4.16 -6.90 12.27
CA ASP A 53 3.69 -8.22 12.70
C ASP A 53 3.32 -8.24 14.20
N ALA A 54 3.98 -7.42 15.03
CA ALA A 54 3.65 -7.25 16.44
C ALA A 54 2.52 -6.21 16.69
N ALA A 55 2.39 -5.21 15.82
CA ALA A 55 1.48 -4.09 16.01
C ALA A 55 0.04 -4.37 15.55
N TYR A 56 -0.19 -5.28 14.60
CA TYR A 56 -1.53 -5.62 14.14
C TYR A 56 -1.70 -7.11 13.82
N ALA A 57 -2.96 -7.57 13.89
CA ALA A 57 -3.29 -8.96 13.63
C ALA A 57 -3.11 -9.31 12.15
N ASP A 58 -2.47 -10.44 11.86
CA ASP A 58 -2.53 -11.04 10.53
C ASP A 58 -3.96 -11.57 10.29
N PRO A 59 -4.71 -10.99 9.32
CA PRO A 59 -6.09 -11.41 9.06
C PRO A 59 -6.20 -12.91 8.76
N SER A 60 -5.16 -13.49 8.13
CA SER A 60 -5.11 -14.92 7.77
C SER A 60 -5.00 -15.85 8.98
N ARG A 61 -4.49 -15.34 10.12
CA ARG A 61 -4.45 -16.08 11.39
C ARG A 61 -5.78 -16.03 12.13
N VAL A 62 -6.57 -14.97 11.92
CA VAL A 62 -7.91 -14.81 12.50
C VAL A 62 -8.91 -15.64 11.70
N ASP A 63 -8.89 -15.50 10.38
CA ASP A 63 -9.71 -16.27 9.45
C ASP A 63 -8.89 -16.62 8.18
N PRO A 64 -8.57 -17.91 7.96
CA PRO A 64 -7.76 -18.33 6.83
C PRO A 64 -8.44 -18.11 5.47
N THR A 65 -9.75 -17.86 5.43
CA THR A 65 -10.50 -17.62 4.19
C THR A 65 -10.38 -16.19 3.67
N VAL A 66 -9.84 -15.25 4.47
CA VAL A 66 -9.76 -13.81 4.14
C VAL A 66 -9.06 -13.56 2.79
N TYR A 67 -7.96 -14.25 2.54
CA TYR A 67 -7.20 -14.16 1.29
C TYR A 67 -7.32 -15.40 0.40
N ASP A 68 -8.22 -16.33 0.71
CA ASP A 68 -8.47 -17.50 -0.13
C ASP A 68 -9.04 -17.02 -1.48
N PRO A 69 -8.33 -17.23 -2.61
CA PRO A 69 -8.78 -16.75 -3.91
C PRO A 69 -10.06 -17.43 -4.41
N ALA A 70 -10.42 -18.61 -3.89
CA ALA A 70 -11.67 -19.29 -4.22
C ALA A 70 -12.89 -18.66 -3.50
N VAL A 71 -12.67 -18.05 -2.32
CA VAL A 71 -13.72 -17.43 -1.50
C VAL A 71 -13.78 -15.91 -1.72
N ASN A 72 -12.63 -15.26 -1.70
CA ASN A 72 -12.45 -13.82 -1.75
C ASN A 72 -11.45 -13.44 -2.87
N PRO A 73 -11.83 -13.60 -4.15
CA PRO A 73 -10.94 -13.37 -5.29
C PRO A 73 -10.45 -11.92 -5.33
N GLY A 74 -9.12 -11.76 -5.35
CA GLY A 74 -8.49 -10.44 -5.44
C GLY A 74 -8.58 -9.62 -4.16
N ALA A 75 -8.80 -10.26 -3.00
CA ALA A 75 -8.82 -9.59 -1.71
C ALA A 75 -7.53 -8.76 -1.46
N VAL A 76 -7.71 -7.51 -1.01
CA VAL A 76 -6.62 -6.57 -0.74
C VAL A 76 -6.83 -5.81 0.56
N ALA A 77 -5.76 -5.62 1.32
CA ALA A 77 -5.79 -4.85 2.56
C ALA A 77 -5.74 -3.33 2.33
N TRP A 78 -6.41 -2.58 3.20
CA TRP A 78 -6.36 -1.13 3.28
C TRP A 78 -6.21 -0.74 4.76
N PHE A 79 -5.45 0.33 5.01
CA PHE A 79 -5.42 0.96 6.32
C PHE A 79 -6.67 1.82 6.51
N LYS A 80 -7.18 1.91 7.74
CA LYS A 80 -8.06 3.00 8.12
C LYS A 80 -7.23 4.29 8.19
N ALA A 81 -7.74 5.42 7.69
CA ALA A 81 -7.03 6.69 7.77
C ALA A 81 -6.75 7.14 9.23
N SER A 82 -7.53 6.64 10.19
CA SER A 82 -7.33 6.83 11.63
C SER A 82 -6.15 6.04 12.20
N ALA A 83 -5.60 5.06 11.47
CA ALA A 83 -4.44 4.25 11.90
C ALA A 83 -3.12 5.01 11.72
N THR A 84 -3.04 6.24 12.25
CA THR A 84 -1.91 7.16 12.07
C THR A 84 -0.58 6.54 12.53
N HIS A 85 -0.59 5.82 13.66
CA HIS A 85 0.59 5.11 14.17
C HIS A 85 1.17 4.07 13.19
N LEU A 86 0.36 3.48 12.31
CA LEU A 86 0.82 2.60 11.23
C LEU A 86 1.26 3.43 10.02
N LEU A 87 0.49 4.45 9.65
CA LEU A 87 0.74 5.30 8.49
C LEU A 87 2.03 6.13 8.62
N ASP A 88 2.39 6.56 9.83
CA ASP A 88 3.60 7.35 10.12
C ASP A 88 4.90 6.60 9.78
N ARG A 89 4.84 5.27 9.66
CA ARG A 89 5.99 4.42 9.31
C ARG A 89 6.07 4.07 7.81
N ILE A 90 5.02 4.33 7.05
CA ILE A 90 4.97 4.11 5.61
C ILE A 90 6.07 4.89 4.84
N PRO A 91 6.44 6.13 5.19
CA PRO A 91 7.51 6.85 4.50
C PRO A 91 8.83 6.07 4.43
N GLY A 92 9.18 5.28 5.45
CA GLY A 92 10.38 4.44 5.44
C GLY A 92 10.32 3.33 4.37
N HIS A 93 9.15 2.74 4.16
CA HIS A 93 8.94 1.74 3.12
C HIS A 93 8.95 2.37 1.72
N LEU A 94 8.34 3.55 1.56
CA LEU A 94 8.37 4.29 0.30
C LEU A 94 9.79 4.68 -0.10
N ALA A 95 10.60 5.16 0.85
CA ALA A 95 12.01 5.48 0.62
C ALA A 95 12.82 4.25 0.21
N LEU A 96 12.54 3.08 0.81
CA LEU A 96 13.16 1.82 0.41
C LEU A 96 12.79 1.44 -1.03
N LEU A 97 11.52 1.54 -1.41
CA LEU A 97 11.07 1.23 -2.77
C LEU A 97 11.65 2.21 -3.80
N ASP A 98 11.68 3.51 -3.50
CA ASP A 98 12.23 4.56 -4.36
C ASP A 98 13.73 4.34 -4.62
N ALA A 99 14.50 3.99 -3.58
CA ALA A 99 15.93 3.66 -3.70
C ALA A 99 16.20 2.48 -4.66
N HIS A 100 15.20 1.63 -4.91
CA HIS A 100 15.26 0.48 -5.80
C HIS A 100 14.48 0.66 -7.11
N GLY A 101 13.98 1.86 -7.38
CA GLY A 101 13.21 2.18 -8.58
C GLY A 101 11.90 1.39 -8.70
N VAL A 102 11.31 0.96 -7.59
CA VAL A 102 10.05 0.24 -7.56
C VAL A 102 8.89 1.23 -7.41
N PRO A 103 8.03 1.43 -8.42
CA PRO A 103 6.95 2.39 -8.35
C PRO A 103 5.88 1.95 -7.36
N CYS A 104 5.40 2.90 -6.56
CA CYS A 104 4.30 2.72 -5.62
C CYS A 104 3.41 3.96 -5.61
N GLU A 105 2.09 3.75 -5.64
CA GLU A 105 1.07 4.80 -5.57
C GLU A 105 0.27 4.70 -4.27
N ARG A 106 -0.26 5.84 -3.82
CA ARG A 106 -1.22 5.95 -2.72
C ARG A 106 -2.63 6.08 -3.29
N LEU A 107 -3.53 5.25 -2.81
CA LEU A 107 -4.97 5.30 -3.09
C LEU A 107 -5.72 5.66 -1.81
N GLU A 108 -6.83 6.37 -1.98
CA GLU A 108 -7.78 6.68 -0.92
C GLU A 108 -9.19 6.38 -1.40
N SER A 109 -10.02 5.84 -0.52
CA SER A 109 -11.42 5.54 -0.84
C SER A 109 -12.25 5.44 0.43
N THR A 110 -13.50 5.87 0.38
CA THR A 110 -14.50 5.60 1.41
C THR A 110 -15.31 4.33 1.14
N ASP A 111 -15.15 3.73 -0.04
CA ASP A 111 -15.87 2.53 -0.48
C ASP A 111 -14.98 1.64 -1.39
N PRO A 112 -13.89 1.07 -0.85
CA PRO A 112 -12.90 0.34 -1.65
C PRO A 112 -13.38 -1.05 -2.13
N GLY A 113 -14.54 -1.52 -1.66
CA GLY A 113 -15.11 -2.81 -2.06
C GLY A 113 -15.96 -3.46 -0.98
N ARG A 114 -16.26 -4.75 -1.16
CA ARG A 114 -16.93 -5.57 -0.13
C ARG A 114 -15.93 -5.92 0.96
N ILE A 115 -16.14 -5.41 2.17
CA ILE A 115 -15.32 -5.75 3.34
C ILE A 115 -15.53 -7.23 3.69
N VAL A 116 -14.42 -7.96 3.83
CA VAL A 116 -14.37 -9.38 4.21
C VAL A 116 -13.64 -9.60 5.54
N TYR A 117 -12.94 -8.58 6.01
CA TYR A 117 -12.32 -8.52 7.32
C TYR A 117 -12.19 -7.05 7.73
N GLU A 118 -12.36 -6.76 9.01
CA GLU A 118 -12.17 -5.44 9.60
C GLU A 118 -11.68 -5.57 11.04
N ASP A 119 -10.69 -4.76 11.40
CA ASP A 119 -10.25 -4.54 12.78
C ASP A 119 -10.07 -3.04 13.05
N ASP A 120 -9.46 -2.67 14.19
CA ASP A 120 -9.30 -1.28 14.61
C ASP A 120 -8.46 -0.41 13.64
N VAL A 121 -7.62 -1.03 12.81
CA VAL A 121 -6.58 -0.33 12.03
C VAL A 121 -6.61 -0.63 10.53
N GLN A 122 -7.27 -1.71 10.09
CA GLN A 122 -7.32 -2.12 8.70
C GLN A 122 -8.67 -2.74 8.31
N ILE A 123 -8.88 -2.81 7.00
CA ILE A 123 -9.91 -3.64 6.37
C ILE A 123 -9.26 -4.50 5.28
N VAL A 124 -9.84 -5.66 5.00
CA VAL A 124 -9.59 -6.40 3.78
C VAL A 124 -10.85 -6.38 2.94
N VAL A 125 -10.71 -6.06 1.66
CA VAL A 125 -11.84 -5.96 0.74
C VAL A 125 -11.65 -6.82 -0.48
N VAL A 126 -12.76 -7.37 -0.96
CA VAL A 126 -12.88 -7.85 -2.33
C VAL A 126 -13.31 -6.66 -3.20
N PRO A 127 -12.47 -6.20 -4.16
CA PRO A 127 -12.84 -5.12 -5.07
C PRO A 127 -14.11 -5.49 -5.84
N ARG A 128 -15.03 -4.54 -6.03
CA ARG A 128 -16.21 -4.80 -6.87
C ARG A 128 -15.76 -5.04 -8.31
N THR A 129 -16.11 -6.19 -8.88
CA THR A 129 -15.87 -6.46 -10.30
C THR A 129 -16.80 -5.61 -11.16
N GLY A 130 -16.26 -4.59 -11.82
CA GLY A 130 -17.04 -3.72 -12.71
C GLY A 130 -16.19 -2.81 -13.60
N GLY A 131 -15.84 -3.31 -14.80
CA GLY A 131 -15.55 -2.52 -16.00
C GLY A 131 -14.10 -2.03 -16.17
N GLY A 132 -13.47 -2.38 -17.30
CA GLY A 132 -12.23 -1.75 -17.73
C GLY A 132 -12.38 -0.23 -17.83
N HIS A 133 -11.36 0.50 -17.38
CA HIS A 133 -11.07 1.92 -17.65
C HIS A 133 -12.24 2.92 -17.60
N GLY A 134 -12.30 3.69 -16.50
CA GLY A 134 -12.83 5.06 -16.57
C GLY A 134 -13.39 5.63 -15.28
N ALA A 135 -12.55 6.00 -14.32
CA ALA A 135 -12.83 7.14 -13.42
C ALA A 135 -11.52 7.70 -12.86
N GLY A 136 -10.67 8.16 -13.77
CA GLY A 136 -9.79 9.27 -13.47
C GLY A 136 -10.67 10.51 -13.29
N ALA A 137 -11.19 10.71 -12.09
CA ALA A 137 -11.82 11.97 -11.66
C ALA A 137 -11.32 12.39 -10.27
N ASP A 138 -11.02 11.45 -9.37
CA ASP A 138 -10.52 11.80 -8.02
C ASP A 138 -9.03 11.48 -7.78
N ALA A 139 -8.36 10.77 -8.70
CA ALA A 139 -6.91 10.50 -8.63
C ALA A 139 -6.03 11.60 -9.28
N LYS A 140 -6.63 12.65 -9.89
CA LYS A 140 -5.88 13.68 -10.63
C LYS A 140 -5.26 14.76 -9.72
N ALA A 141 -5.55 14.78 -8.43
CA ALA A 141 -5.02 15.80 -7.51
C ALA A 141 -3.63 15.47 -6.92
N ALA A 142 -3.19 14.21 -6.88
CA ALA A 142 -1.97 13.84 -6.14
C ALA A 142 -0.72 13.56 -7.00
N VAL A 143 -0.87 13.26 -8.30
CA VAL A 143 0.28 12.87 -9.17
C VAL A 143 1.15 14.05 -9.61
N ARG A 144 0.77 15.32 -9.33
CA ARG A 144 1.54 16.50 -9.75
C ARG A 144 2.55 17.03 -8.72
N ALA A 145 2.52 16.60 -7.46
CA ALA A 145 3.32 17.24 -6.41
C ALA A 145 4.74 16.68 -6.24
N VAL A 146 5.00 15.39 -6.48
CA VAL A 146 6.32 14.79 -6.13
C VAL A 146 7.38 14.93 -7.23
N ARG A 147 7.01 15.30 -8.47
CA ARG A 147 7.97 15.48 -9.57
C ARG A 147 8.49 16.90 -9.79
N SER A 148 7.95 17.92 -9.12
CA SER A 148 8.29 19.32 -9.41
C SER A 148 9.29 19.99 -8.46
N GLU A 149 9.59 19.45 -7.28
CA GLU A 149 10.53 20.12 -6.36
C GLU A 149 12.02 19.81 -6.61
N ARG A 150 12.35 18.81 -7.44
CA ARG A 150 13.75 18.57 -7.85
C ARG A 150 14.23 19.42 -9.03
N ALA A 151 13.37 20.20 -9.68
CA ALA A 151 13.74 20.98 -10.87
C ALA A 151 14.04 22.47 -10.61
N GLN A 152 13.83 23.00 -9.39
CA GLN A 152 13.96 24.43 -9.11
C GLN A 152 15.21 24.86 -8.34
N VAL A 153 15.97 23.93 -7.74
CA VAL A 153 17.17 24.30 -6.94
C VAL A 153 18.43 24.47 -7.81
N SER A 154 18.42 24.07 -9.09
CA SER A 154 19.59 24.17 -9.98
C SER A 154 19.73 25.48 -10.77
N ARG A 155 18.91 26.52 -10.51
CA ARG A 155 18.91 27.76 -11.31
C ARG A 155 19.20 29.07 -10.58
N THR A 156 19.80 29.03 -9.38
CA THR A 156 20.14 30.27 -8.64
C THR A 156 21.59 30.32 -8.14
N LEU A 157 22.51 29.60 -8.79
CA LEU A 157 23.94 29.82 -8.62
C LEU A 157 24.59 29.98 -9.99
N SER A 158 24.48 31.18 -10.54
CA SER A 158 25.40 31.79 -11.50
C SER A 158 25.37 33.29 -11.29
#